data_AF-A0A1B6IY52-F1
#
_entry.id   AF-A0A1B6IY52-F1
#
_cell.length_a   1.000
_cell.length_b   1.000
_cell.length_c   1.000
_cell.angle_alpha   90.00
_cell.angle_beta   90.00
_cell.angle_gamma   90.00
#
_symmetry.space_group_name_H-M   'P 1'
#
loop_
_entity.id
_entity.type
_entity.pdbx_description
1 polymer ?
#
loop_
_entity_poly.entity_id
_entity_poly.type
_entity_poly.pdbx_seq_one_letter_code
_entity_poly.pdbx_strand_id
1 'polypeptide(L)'
;VGLGTLIAILGPNKCVRRSCIRKANFIRNCMNLEINPCDDFYKFSCDNFSKVVAYRKGGVASVLDHINYDITEVLERLTKVPLQVTDDRILKIVKKIYQPCLDTTLISLQ
;
A
#
# COMPACT_ATOMS: atom_id res chain seq x y z
N VAL A 1 -27.77 -19.44 -27.19
CA VAL A 1 -26.97 -18.36 -26.53
C VAL A 1 -25.75 -19.02 -25.91
N GLY A 2 -24.54 -18.65 -26.34
CA GLY A 2 -23.31 -19.27 -25.86
C GLY A 2 -22.98 -18.89 -24.41
N LEU A 3 -22.13 -19.67 -23.75
CA LEU A 3 -21.73 -19.43 -22.36
C LEU A 3 -21.17 -18.01 -22.15
N GLY A 4 -20.39 -17.50 -23.11
CA GLY A 4 -19.86 -16.12 -23.10
C GLY A 4 -20.94 -15.04 -23.15
N THR A 5 -21.98 -15.23 -23.97
CA THR A 5 -23.13 -14.32 -24.01
C THR A 5 -23.98 -14.38 -22.73
N LEU A 6 -24.08 -15.55 -22.08
CA LEU A 6 -24.79 -15.69 -20.81
C LEU A 6 -24.07 -14.94 -19.68
N ILE A 7 -22.74 -15.01 -19.63
CA ILE A 7 -21.91 -14.29 -18.65
C ILE A 7 -22.01 -12.77 -18.85
N ALA A 8 -22.05 -12.29 -20.09
CA ALA A 8 -22.19 -10.86 -20.37
C ALA A 8 -23.54 -10.29 -19.95
N ILE A 9 -24.62 -11.08 -20.04
CA ILE A 9 -25.98 -10.66 -19.70
C ILE A 9 -26.28 -10.80 -18.20
N LEU A 10 -25.80 -11.88 -17.57
CA LEU A 10 -26.11 -12.22 -16.17
C LEU A 10 -25.00 -11.83 -15.17
N GLY A 11 -23.81 -11.48 -15.67
CA GLY A 11 -22.68 -11.06 -14.84
C GLY A 11 -22.89 -9.68 -14.23
N PRO A 12 -22.19 -9.38 -13.11
CA PRO A 12 -22.23 -8.05 -12.53
C PRO A 12 -21.63 -7.04 -13.51
N ASN A 13 -22.31 -5.91 -13.73
CA ASN A 13 -21.85 -4.81 -14.58
C ASN A 13 -20.68 -4.01 -13.97
N LYS A 14 -20.22 -4.40 -12.79
CA LYS A 14 -19.10 -3.80 -12.07
C LYS A 14 -18.25 -4.89 -11.43
N CYS A 15 -16.99 -4.58 -11.19
CA CYS A 15 -16.09 -5.49 -10.51
C CYS A 15 -16.47 -5.66 -9.03
N VAL A 16 -16.85 -6.88 -8.65
CA VAL A 16 -17.26 -7.23 -7.27
C VAL A 16 -16.18 -7.99 -6.48
N ARG A 17 -14.98 -8.16 -7.05
CA ARG A 17 -13.86 -8.78 -6.32
C ARG A 17 -13.51 -7.93 -5.10
N ARG A 18 -13.14 -8.58 -4.00
CA ARG A 18 -12.72 -7.89 -2.76
C ARG A 18 -11.61 -6.85 -3.01
N SER A 19 -10.67 -7.14 -3.91
CA SER A 19 -9.62 -6.21 -4.32
C SER A 19 -10.15 -4.95 -5.00
N CYS A 20 -11.18 -5.06 -5.85
CA CYS A 20 -11.87 -3.91 -6.45
C CYS A 20 -12.56 -3.08 -5.39
N ILE A 21 -13.37 -3.72 -4.54
CA ILE A 21 -14.15 -3.00 -3.51
C ILE A 21 -13.20 -2.23 -2.58
N ARG A 22 -12.09 -2.84 -2.17
CA ARG A 22 -11.07 -2.17 -1.35
C ARG A 22 -10.46 -0.95 -2.05
N LYS A 23 -10.07 -1.08 -3.33
CA LYS A 23 -9.50 0.03 -4.11
C LYS A 23 -10.52 1.14 -4.36
N ALA A 24 -11.77 0.79 -4.68
CA ALA A 24 -12.85 1.75 -4.89
C ALA A 24 -13.15 2.54 -3.61
N ASN A 25 -13.18 1.87 -2.45
CA ASN A 25 -13.36 2.54 -1.15
C ASN A 25 -12.18 3.46 -0.82
N PHE A 26 -10.95 3.04 -1.09
CA PHE A 26 -9.78 3.91 -0.90
C PHE A 26 -9.89 5.19 -1.74
N ILE A 27 -10.13 5.06 -3.04
CA ILE A 27 -10.31 6.23 -3.94
C ILE A 27 -11.44 7.11 -3.44
N ARG A 28 -12.60 6.53 -3.11
CA ARG A 28 -13.76 7.28 -2.62
C ARG A 28 -13.46 8.05 -1.33
N ASN A 29 -12.68 7.49 -0.42
CA ASN A 29 -12.33 8.14 0.84
C ASN A 29 -11.35 9.31 0.66
N CYS A 30 -10.54 9.30 -0.42
CA CYS A 30 -9.63 10.40 -0.74
C CYS A 30 -10.38 11.60 -1.38
N MET A 31 -11.53 11.34 -2.01
CA MET A 31 -12.34 12.36 -2.67
C MET A 31 -13.07 13.25 -1.66
N ASN A 32 -13.34 14.49 -2.06
CA ASN A 32 -14.29 15.40 -1.41
C ASN A 32 -15.48 15.64 -2.36
N LEU A 33 -16.60 14.97 -2.08
CA LEU A 33 -17.80 15.01 -2.93
C LEU A 33 -18.62 16.30 -2.80
N GLU A 34 -18.26 17.21 -1.89
CA GLU A 34 -18.88 18.53 -1.77
C GLU A 34 -18.35 19.52 -2.81
N ILE A 35 -17.20 19.20 -3.43
CA ILE A 35 -16.56 20.02 -4.45
C ILE A 35 -17.02 19.55 -5.82
N ASN A 36 -17.47 20.47 -6.65
CA ASN A 36 -17.81 20.15 -8.03
C ASN A 36 -16.53 19.85 -8.82
N PRO A 37 -16.43 18.67 -9.48
CA PRO A 37 -15.24 18.30 -10.25
C PRO A 37 -14.95 19.25 -11.43
N CYS A 38 -15.95 19.98 -11.93
CA CYS A 38 -15.76 20.96 -13.00
C CYS A 38 -15.12 22.27 -12.51
N ASP A 39 -15.18 22.54 -11.20
CA ASP A 39 -14.65 23.77 -10.61
C ASP A 39 -13.22 23.58 -10.08
N ASP A 40 -12.98 22.49 -9.34
CA ASP A 40 -11.65 22.13 -8.83
C ASP A 40 -11.51 20.60 -8.72
N PHE A 41 -11.05 19.97 -9.81
CA PHE A 41 -10.88 18.52 -9.85
C PHE A 41 -9.81 18.02 -8.86
N TYR A 42 -8.80 18.83 -8.54
CA TYR A 42 -7.76 18.44 -7.60
C TYR A 42 -8.36 18.28 -6.20
N LYS A 43 -9.11 19.27 -5.72
CA LYS A 43 -9.76 19.14 -4.41
C LYS A 43 -10.87 18.08 -4.42
N PHE A 44 -11.67 17.99 -5.47
CA PHE A 44 -12.65 16.91 -5.59
C PHE A 44 -12.02 15.53 -5.44
N SER A 45 -10.83 15.30 -6.02
CA SER A 45 -10.19 13.99 -6.04
C SER A 45 -9.27 13.70 -4.84
N CYS A 46 -8.60 14.71 -4.29
CA CYS A 46 -7.47 14.52 -3.37
C CYS A 46 -7.63 15.18 -1.99
N ASP A 47 -8.63 16.03 -1.77
CA ASP A 47 -8.70 16.92 -0.60
C ASP A 47 -8.77 16.16 0.75
N ASN A 48 -9.22 14.90 0.74
CA ASN A 48 -9.20 14.03 1.92
C ASN A 48 -8.02 13.04 1.96
N PHE A 49 -7.19 12.98 0.91
CA PHE A 49 -6.08 12.02 0.81
C PHE A 49 -5.16 12.06 2.03
N SER A 50 -4.72 13.25 2.42
CA SER A 50 -3.85 13.45 3.58
C SER A 50 -4.45 12.86 4.86
N LYS A 51 -5.76 13.01 5.09
CA LYS A 51 -6.46 12.44 6.26
C LYS A 51 -6.50 10.91 6.21
N VAL A 52 -6.70 10.35 5.01
CA VAL A 52 -6.72 8.89 4.77
C VAL A 52 -5.34 8.27 5.03
N VAL A 53 -4.26 8.94 4.63
CA VAL A 53 -2.89 8.40 4.76
C VAL A 53 -2.15 8.82 6.03
N ALA A 54 -2.48 9.98 6.63
CA ALA A 54 -1.83 10.51 7.84
C ALA A 54 -1.99 9.59 9.07
N TYR A 55 -2.99 8.70 9.05
CA TYR A 55 -3.16 7.66 10.08
C TYR A 55 -1.91 6.76 10.23
N ARG A 56 -1.00 6.71 9.24
CA ARG A 56 0.18 5.83 9.24
C ARG A 56 1.49 6.44 9.76
N LYS A 57 1.46 7.64 10.36
CA LYS A 57 2.59 8.48 10.87
C LYS A 57 2.97 9.61 9.91
N GLY A 58 3.24 10.78 10.51
CA GLY A 58 3.44 12.06 9.85
C GLY A 58 4.62 12.06 8.88
N GLY A 59 4.35 12.39 7.62
CA GLY A 59 5.35 12.49 6.57
C GLY A 59 4.86 12.10 5.17
N VAL A 60 3.69 11.45 5.05
CA VAL A 60 3.13 11.12 3.72
C VAL A 60 2.55 12.38 3.08
N ALA A 61 3.31 13.00 2.19
CA ALA A 61 2.90 14.19 1.43
C ALA A 61 2.29 13.84 0.07
N SER A 62 2.55 12.63 -0.45
CA SER A 62 2.14 12.20 -1.78
C SER A 62 1.78 10.71 -1.84
N VAL A 63 1.21 10.30 -2.98
CA VAL A 63 0.98 8.89 -3.29
C VAL A 63 2.29 8.09 -3.31
N LEU A 64 3.38 8.68 -3.81
CA LEU A 64 4.68 8.03 -3.85
C LEU A 64 5.22 7.80 -2.44
N ASP A 65 5.07 8.78 -1.54
CA ASP A 65 5.48 8.64 -0.14
C ASP A 65 4.68 7.51 0.54
N HIS A 66 3.38 7.40 0.24
CA HIS A 66 2.55 6.32 0.78
C HIS A 66 3.04 4.94 0.30
N ILE A 67 3.37 4.81 -0.98
CA ILE A 67 3.90 3.57 -1.55
C ILE A 67 5.25 3.22 -0.91
N ASN A 68 6.16 4.20 -0.82
CA ASN A 68 7.48 4.00 -0.23
C ASN A 68 7.39 3.63 1.26
N TYR A 69 6.44 4.22 1.99
CA TYR A 69 6.16 3.85 3.36
C TYR A 69 5.71 2.39 3.46
N ASP A 70 4.72 1.97 2.68
CA ASP A 70 4.21 0.59 2.72
C ASP A 70 5.29 -0.42 2.35
N ILE A 71 6.15 -0.11 1.38
CA ILE A 71 7.32 -0.94 1.03
C ILE A 71 8.29 -1.03 2.19
N THR A 72 8.63 0.10 2.80
CA THR A 72 9.57 0.17 3.92
C THR A 72 9.04 -0.60 5.12
N GLU A 73 7.75 -0.49 5.44
CA GLU A 73 7.11 -1.23 6.52
C GLU A 73 7.21 -2.74 6.31
N VAL A 74 6.95 -3.22 5.09
CA VAL A 74 7.08 -4.65 4.75
C VAL A 74 8.53 -5.10 4.87
N LEU A 75 9.47 -4.34 4.33
CA LEU A 75 10.89 -4.66 4.42
C LEU A 75 11.33 -4.76 5.88
N GLU A 76 11.00 -3.76 6.71
CA GLU A 76 11.32 -3.78 8.13
C GLU A 76 10.75 -5.00 8.85
N ARG A 77 9.47 -5.34 8.60
CA ARG A 77 8.85 -6.53 9.21
C ARG A 77 9.58 -7.82 8.83
N LEU A 78 10.02 -7.91 7.58
CA LEU A 78 10.74 -9.09 7.09
C LEU A 78 12.17 -9.14 7.61
N THR A 79 12.88 -8.01 7.67
CA THR A 79 14.31 -7.99 7.98
C THR A 79 14.64 -7.86 9.45
N LYS A 80 13.74 -7.33 10.29
CA LYS A 80 13.91 -7.27 11.76
C LYS A 80 13.81 -8.65 12.42
N VAL A 81 13.06 -9.57 11.83
CA VAL A 81 13.01 -10.96 12.31
C VAL A 81 14.32 -11.67 11.98
N PRO A 82 14.93 -12.39 12.94
CA PRO A 82 16.15 -13.15 12.70
C PRO A 82 16.07 -14.09 11.50
N LEU A 83 17.23 -14.42 10.93
CA LEU A 83 17.33 -15.34 9.80
C LEU A 83 16.78 -16.72 10.16
N GLN A 84 15.88 -17.24 9.32
CA GLN A 84 15.26 -18.55 9.47
C GLN A 84 15.77 -19.52 8.40
N VAL A 85 15.84 -20.80 8.74
CA VAL A 85 16.28 -21.85 7.80
C VAL A 85 15.32 -21.97 6.61
N THR A 86 14.04 -21.66 6.82
CA THR A 86 12.97 -21.67 5.82
C THR A 86 12.93 -20.43 4.93
N ASP A 87 13.73 -19.39 5.23
CA ASP A 87 13.78 -18.19 4.40
C ASP A 87 14.26 -18.53 2.98
N ASP A 88 13.71 -17.83 1.97
CA ASP A 88 14.21 -17.94 0.61
C ASP A 88 15.66 -17.43 0.50
N ARG A 89 16.35 -17.80 -0.59
CA ARG A 89 17.76 -17.48 -0.80
C ARG A 89 18.05 -15.98 -0.76
N ILE A 90 17.19 -15.15 -1.34
CA ILE A 90 17.40 -13.70 -1.43
C ILE A 90 17.15 -13.08 -0.06
N LEU A 91 16.06 -13.47 0.62
CA LEU A 91 15.77 -12.97 1.95
C LEU A 91 16.86 -13.33 2.96
N LYS A 92 17.47 -14.52 2.85
CA LYS A 92 18.66 -14.89 3.64
C LYS A 92 19.82 -13.93 3.44
N ILE A 93 20.11 -13.54 2.20
CA ILE A 93 21.19 -12.59 1.89
C ILE A 93 20.86 -11.21 2.49
N VAL A 94 19.65 -10.72 2.25
CA VAL A 94 19.21 -9.41 2.77
C VAL A 94 19.28 -9.37 4.29
N LYS A 95 18.77 -10.39 4.98
CA LYS A 95 18.82 -10.49 6.45
C LYS A 95 20.25 -10.56 6.99
N LYS A 96 21.16 -11.29 6.34
CA LYS A 96 22.58 -11.32 6.73
C LYS A 96 23.23 -9.94 6.70
N ILE A 97 22.83 -9.08 5.75
CA ILE A 97 23.33 -7.71 5.64
C ILE A 97 22.65 -6.79 6.65
N TYR A 98 21.33 -6.94 6.85
CA TYR A 98 20.54 -6.02 7.67
C TYR A 98 20.67 -6.27 9.18
N GLN A 99 20.75 -7.54 9.62
CA GLN A 99 20.75 -7.91 11.04
C GLN A 99 21.90 -7.26 11.85
N PRO A 100 23.15 -7.18 11.35
CA PRO A 100 24.21 -6.45 12.05
C PRO A 100 23.89 -4.96 12.29
N CYS A 101 23.09 -4.33 11.43
CA CYS A 101 22.68 -2.93 11.62
C CYS A 101 21.71 -2.72 12.78
N LEU A 102 21.09 -3.79 13.29
CA LEU A 102 20.19 -3.76 14.43
C LEU A 102 20.93 -3.90 15.77
N ASP A 103 22.15 -4.44 15.73
CA ASP A 103 22.98 -4.60 16.92
C ASP A 103 23.73 -3.31 17.23
N THR A 104 23.08 -2.46 18.04
CA THR A 104 23.63 -1.17 18.44
C THR A 104 24.91 -1.29 19.27
N THR A 105 25.20 -2.47 19.84
CA THR A 105 26.43 -2.69 20.62
C THR A 105 27.64 -2.81 19.70
N LEU A 106 27.50 -3.50 18.55
CA LEU A 106 28.53 -3.56 17.51
C LEU A 106 28.80 -2.18 16.87
N ILE A 107 27.75 -1.38 16.67
CA ILE A 107 27.86 -0.05 16.05
C ILE A 107 28.54 0.97 16.99
N SER A 108 28.34 0.85 18.31
CA SER A 108 28.93 1.76 19.30
C SER A 108 30.43 1.52 19.58
N LEU A 109 31.04 0.49 18.98
CA LEU A 109 32.45 0.12 19.13
C LEU A 109 33.34 0.67 18.00
N GLN A 110 32.77 1.46 17.09
CA GLN A 110 33.44 2.06 15.93
C GLN A 110 33.38 3.58 16.00
#